data_AF-A0A6J1W4K9-F1
#
_entry.id   AF-A0A6J1W4K9-F1
#
_cell.length_a   1.000
_cell.length_b   1.000
_cell.length_c   1.000
_cell.angle_alpha   90.00
_cell.angle_beta   90.00
_cell.angle_gamma   90.00
#
_symmetry.space_group_name_H-M   'P 1'
#
loop_
_entity.id
_entity.type
_entity.pdbx_description
1 polymer ?
#
loop_
_entity_poly.entity_id
_entity_poly.type
_entity_poly.pdbx_seq_one_letter_code
_entity_poly.pdbx_strand_id
1 'polypeptide(L)'
;MNISWYNRCWSYVGDLQNGQVVSIGSRCEYKDTVEHELLHALGFYHEQSRTDRDDYVKIWWNAIIDGQAYNFDKYDDSFISDLNTPYDYESVLHYGPYSFNKNSSVPSITTKIPEFNNVIGQSQDMSKIDLERLNRMYRC
;
A
#
# COMPACT_ATOMS: atom_id res chain seq x y z
N MET A 1 2.07 -17.86 -9.82
CA MET A 1 1.12 -16.73 -9.77
C MET A 1 0.06 -16.92 -10.85
N ASN A 2 -1.20 -16.67 -10.54
CA ASN A 2 -2.34 -16.77 -11.46
C ASN A 2 -3.13 -15.46 -11.40
N ILE A 3 -3.19 -14.72 -12.51
CA ILE A 3 -4.02 -13.51 -12.61
C ILE A 3 -5.43 -13.93 -13.00
N SER A 4 -6.42 -13.59 -12.18
CA SER A 4 -7.80 -14.06 -12.36
C SER A 4 -8.81 -12.95 -12.11
N TRP A 5 -9.96 -13.05 -12.76
CA TRP A 5 -11.06 -12.10 -12.63
C TRP A 5 -11.95 -12.45 -11.43
N TYR A 6 -11.78 -11.74 -10.32
CA TYR A 6 -12.62 -11.85 -9.12
C TYR A 6 -13.18 -10.48 -8.71
N ASN A 7 -13.92 -10.43 -7.60
CA ASN A 7 -14.40 -9.17 -7.05
C ASN A 7 -13.26 -8.41 -6.37
N ARG A 8 -13.14 -7.11 -6.69
CA ARG A 8 -12.15 -6.16 -6.16
C ARG A 8 -10.70 -6.46 -6.59
N CYS A 9 -9.79 -5.60 -6.18
CA CYS A 9 -8.35 -5.69 -6.41
C CYS A 9 -7.72 -6.23 -5.12
N TRP A 10 -6.97 -7.32 -5.21
CA TRP A 10 -6.21 -7.86 -4.08
C TRP A 10 -5.19 -8.91 -4.54
N SER A 11 -4.14 -9.08 -3.73
CA SER A 11 -3.16 -10.15 -3.81
C SER A 11 -2.73 -10.58 -2.42
N TYR A 12 -2.26 -11.82 -2.30
CA TYR A 12 -1.45 -12.22 -1.15
C TYR A 12 -0.08 -11.55 -1.18
N VAL A 13 0.56 -11.41 -0.01
CA VAL A 13 1.89 -10.82 0.11
C VAL A 13 2.98 -11.90 0.07
N GLY A 14 3.88 -11.81 -0.92
CA GLY A 14 5.01 -12.74 -1.10
C GLY A 14 4.65 -14.05 -1.82
N ASP A 15 5.59 -14.99 -1.90
CA ASP A 15 5.37 -16.31 -2.54
C ASP A 15 4.86 -17.36 -1.53
N LEU A 16 3.62 -17.80 -1.72
CA LEU A 16 3.00 -18.87 -0.92
C LEU A 16 3.50 -20.29 -1.24
N GLN A 17 4.35 -20.46 -2.24
CA GLN A 17 4.98 -21.73 -2.68
C GLN A 17 4.03 -22.82 -3.20
N ASN A 18 2.72 -22.55 -3.27
CA ASN A 18 1.69 -23.47 -3.77
C ASN A 18 0.86 -22.87 -4.93
N GLY A 19 1.33 -21.75 -5.49
CA GLY A 19 0.59 -20.92 -6.41
C GLY A 19 -0.39 -19.98 -5.69
N GLN A 20 -0.56 -18.78 -6.24
CA GLN A 20 -1.42 -17.75 -5.63
C GLN A 20 -2.16 -16.95 -6.69
N VAL A 21 -3.32 -16.44 -6.30
CA VAL A 21 -4.18 -15.59 -7.14
C VAL A 21 -3.82 -14.13 -6.94
N VAL A 22 -3.75 -13.39 -8.05
CA VAL A 22 -3.83 -11.93 -8.09
C VAL A 22 -5.19 -11.59 -8.72
N SER A 23 -6.05 -10.92 -7.94
CA SER A 23 -7.39 -10.54 -8.39
C SER A 23 -7.35 -9.20 -9.09
N ILE A 24 -7.64 -9.21 -10.39
CA ILE A 24 -7.87 -8.00 -11.19
C ILE A 24 -9.33 -8.04 -11.64
N GLY A 25 -10.20 -7.42 -10.84
CA GLY A 25 -11.63 -7.32 -11.09
C GLY A 25 -12.02 -6.03 -11.81
N SER A 26 -13.34 -5.76 -11.82
CA SER A 26 -13.88 -4.52 -12.36
C SER A 26 -13.30 -3.29 -11.66
N ARG A 27 -12.79 -2.32 -12.44
CA ARG A 27 -12.09 -1.10 -12.00
C ARG A 27 -10.68 -1.32 -11.45
N CYS A 28 -10.12 -2.52 -11.64
CA CYS A 28 -8.74 -2.83 -11.28
C CYS A 28 -7.81 -2.88 -12.51
N GLU A 29 -8.34 -2.66 -13.71
CA GLU A 29 -7.63 -2.86 -14.98
C GLU A 29 -6.69 -1.69 -15.33
N TYR A 30 -6.47 -0.78 -14.39
CA TYR A 30 -5.57 0.35 -14.52
C TYR A 30 -4.13 -0.06 -14.19
N LYS A 31 -3.16 0.58 -14.86
CA LYS A 31 -1.73 0.25 -14.76
C LYS A 31 -1.25 0.25 -13.30
N ASP A 32 -1.47 1.36 -12.60
CA ASP A 32 -1.14 1.57 -11.20
C ASP A 32 -1.72 0.49 -10.27
N THR A 33 -2.97 0.10 -10.51
CA THR A 33 -3.64 -0.93 -9.71
C THR A 33 -3.04 -2.30 -9.96
N VAL A 34 -2.74 -2.65 -11.21
CA VAL A 34 -2.05 -3.91 -11.53
C VAL A 34 -0.65 -3.93 -10.91
N GLU A 35 0.09 -2.83 -10.96
CA GLU A 35 1.41 -2.69 -10.34
C GLU A 35 1.35 -2.83 -8.82
N HIS A 36 0.37 -2.22 -8.17
CA HIS A 36 0.09 -2.35 -6.73
C HIS A 36 -0.09 -3.82 -6.34
N GLU A 37 -0.98 -4.54 -7.03
CA GLU A 37 -1.26 -5.94 -6.70
C GLU A 37 -0.09 -6.87 -7.01
N LEU A 38 0.70 -6.56 -8.03
CA LEU A 38 1.93 -7.31 -8.32
C LEU A 38 3.02 -7.05 -7.26
N LEU A 39 3.16 -5.83 -6.76
CA LEU A 39 4.08 -5.53 -5.66
C LEU A 39 3.69 -6.29 -4.38
N HIS A 40 2.40 -6.41 -4.07
CA HIS A 40 1.95 -7.32 -3.02
C HIS A 40 2.44 -8.75 -3.27
N ALA A 41 2.16 -9.30 -4.46
CA ALA A 41 2.60 -10.66 -4.80
C ALA A 41 4.13 -10.84 -4.73
N LEU A 42 4.90 -9.76 -4.90
CA LEU A 42 6.37 -9.71 -4.78
C LEU A 42 6.87 -9.50 -3.34
N GLY A 43 5.98 -9.36 -2.36
CA GLY A 43 6.34 -9.32 -0.94
C GLY A 43 6.25 -7.95 -0.27
N PHE A 44 5.65 -6.96 -0.92
CA PHE A 44 5.53 -5.61 -0.37
C PHE A 44 4.19 -5.41 0.34
N TYR A 45 4.22 -4.82 1.53
CA TYR A 45 3.04 -4.34 2.25
C TYR A 45 2.75 -2.88 1.89
N HIS A 46 1.57 -2.38 2.28
CA HIS A 46 1.23 -0.97 2.09
C HIS A 46 2.23 -0.04 2.78
N GLU A 47 2.50 1.10 2.15
CA GLU A 47 3.52 2.04 2.64
C GLU A 47 3.14 2.62 4.02
N GLN A 48 1.85 2.88 4.26
CA GLN A 48 1.37 3.33 5.56
C GLN A 48 1.42 2.26 6.67
N SER A 49 1.80 1.02 6.35
CA SER A 49 2.00 -0.08 7.31
C SER A 49 3.47 -0.24 7.74
N ARG A 50 4.37 0.61 7.26
CA ARG A 50 5.77 0.64 7.72
C ARG A 50 5.88 0.88 9.23
N THR A 51 6.93 0.33 9.83
CA THR A 51 7.24 0.47 11.26
C THR A 51 7.37 1.95 11.69
N ASP A 52 8.02 2.75 10.84
CA ASP A 52 8.34 4.18 11.02
C ASP A 52 7.21 5.13 10.59
N ARG A 53 6.08 4.63 10.09
CA ARG A 53 5.02 5.46 9.48
C ARG A 53 4.50 6.59 10.36
N ASP A 54 4.53 6.46 11.69
CA ASP A 54 3.98 7.47 12.62
C ASP A 54 4.81 8.78 12.66
N ASP A 55 6.04 8.75 12.11
CA ASP A 55 6.88 9.94 11.90
C ASP A 55 6.45 10.75 10.66
N TYR A 56 5.71 10.12 9.73
CA TYR A 56 5.35 10.68 8.42
C TYR A 56 3.85 10.91 8.26
N VAL A 57 3.03 10.06 8.85
CA VAL A 57 1.56 10.12 8.77
C VAL A 57 0.92 10.01 10.14
N LYS A 58 -0.35 10.39 10.20
CA LYS A 58 -1.23 10.22 11.35
C LYS A 58 -2.47 9.46 10.91
N ILE A 59 -2.74 8.35 11.58
CA ILE A 59 -3.97 7.58 11.40
C ILE A 59 -5.05 8.12 12.35
N TRP A 60 -6.21 8.43 11.79
CA TRP A 60 -7.39 8.88 12.52
C TRP A 60 -8.32 7.70 12.78
N TRP A 61 -7.98 6.90 13.78
CA TRP A 61 -8.68 5.64 14.10
C TRP A 61 -10.20 5.78 14.23
N ASN A 62 -10.68 6.86 14.84
CA ASN A 62 -12.12 7.13 15.01
C ASN A 62 -12.84 7.45 13.68
N ALA A 63 -12.09 7.80 12.63
CA ALA A 63 -12.60 8.11 11.31
C ALA A 63 -12.61 6.90 10.35
N ILE A 64 -12.10 5.74 10.75
CA ILE A 64 -12.06 4.51 9.94
C ILE A 64 -13.33 3.69 10.14
N ILE A 65 -13.91 3.15 9.06
CA ILE A 65 -15.08 2.24 9.10
C ILE A 65 -14.87 1.13 10.13
N ASP A 66 -15.92 0.83 10.92
CA ASP A 66 -15.84 -0.20 11.95
C ASP A 66 -15.48 -1.56 11.32
N GLY A 67 -14.48 -2.24 11.90
CA GLY A 67 -13.93 -3.48 11.36
C GLY A 67 -12.92 -3.33 10.23
N GLN A 68 -12.58 -2.11 9.79
CA GLN A 68 -11.57 -1.85 8.73
C GLN A 68 -10.24 -1.28 9.26
N ALA A 69 -10.09 -1.17 10.58
CA ALA A 69 -8.88 -0.64 11.22
C ALA A 69 -7.62 -1.45 10.87
N TYR A 70 -7.76 -2.77 10.66
CA TYR A 70 -6.64 -3.66 10.36
C TYR A 70 -5.87 -3.27 9.07
N ASN A 71 -6.50 -2.57 8.12
CA ASN A 71 -5.83 -2.09 6.91
C ASN A 71 -4.80 -0.97 7.19
N PHE A 72 -4.73 -0.48 8.44
CA PHE A 72 -3.81 0.54 8.90
C PHE A 72 -2.86 0.01 9.98
N ASP A 73 -2.81 -1.31 10.20
CA ASP A 73 -1.87 -1.91 11.14
C ASP A 73 -0.44 -1.71 10.65
N LYS A 74 0.47 -1.50 11.61
CA LYS A 74 1.91 -1.49 11.34
C LYS A 74 2.45 -2.90 11.49
N TYR A 75 3.53 -3.17 10.78
CA TYR A 75 4.33 -4.37 11.00
C TYR A 75 5.64 -4.02 11.68
N ASP A 76 6.22 -5.00 12.37
CA ASP A 76 7.52 -4.88 13.05
C ASP A 76 8.68 -5.10 12.07
N ASP A 77 9.86 -4.56 12.37
CA ASP A 77 11.08 -4.73 11.56
C ASP A 77 11.57 -6.18 11.47
N SER A 78 11.13 -7.06 12.38
CA SER A 78 11.35 -8.50 12.27
C SER A 78 10.49 -9.17 11.19
N PHE A 79 9.44 -8.49 10.71
CA PHE A 79 8.49 -9.01 9.73
C PHE A 79 8.58 -8.29 8.38
N ILE A 80 8.74 -6.96 8.38
CA ILE A 80 8.95 -6.16 7.16
C ILE A 80 10.32 -5.48 7.18
N SER A 81 10.81 -5.09 6.01
CA SER A 81 12.00 -4.25 5.89
C SER A 81 11.71 -3.07 4.96
N ASP A 82 12.23 -1.90 5.32
CA ASP A 82 12.29 -0.73 4.44
C ASP A 82 13.40 -0.84 3.39
N LEU A 83 14.25 -1.86 3.51
CA LEU A 83 15.44 -2.07 2.69
C LEU A 83 16.33 -0.81 2.63
N ASN A 84 16.41 -0.05 3.72
CA ASN A 84 17.17 1.20 3.86
C ASN A 84 16.73 2.29 2.86
N THR A 85 15.42 2.44 2.67
CA THR A 85 14.82 3.49 1.84
C THR A 85 13.91 4.41 2.67
N PRO A 86 13.84 5.71 2.35
CA PRO A 86 12.99 6.64 3.08
C PRO A 86 11.51 6.30 2.88
N TYR A 87 10.65 6.80 3.77
CA TYR A 87 9.20 6.74 3.61
C TYR A 87 8.76 7.50 2.35
N ASP A 88 7.92 6.86 1.54
CA ASP A 88 7.56 7.36 0.23
C ASP A 88 6.07 7.74 0.12
N TYR A 89 5.77 9.04 0.18
CA TYR A 89 4.41 9.54 -0.04
C TYR A 89 3.88 9.31 -1.46
N GLU A 90 4.77 9.08 -2.44
CA GLU A 90 4.43 8.83 -3.85
C GLU A 90 4.37 7.32 -4.17
N SER A 91 4.54 6.44 -3.19
CA SER A 91 4.49 5.00 -3.43
C SER A 91 3.12 4.60 -3.97
N VAL A 92 3.11 3.73 -4.98
CA VAL A 92 1.85 3.14 -5.51
C VAL A 92 1.16 2.27 -4.45
N LEU A 93 1.88 1.88 -3.39
CA LEU A 93 1.37 1.12 -2.25
C LEU A 93 0.81 2.00 -1.13
N HIS A 94 0.85 3.33 -1.25
CA HIS A 94 0.38 4.23 -0.21
C HIS A 94 -1.13 4.52 -0.35
N TYR A 95 -1.88 4.37 0.74
CA TYR A 95 -3.30 4.76 0.76
C TYR A 95 -3.52 6.27 0.62
N GLY A 96 -4.62 6.64 -0.04
CA GLY A 96 -5.08 8.02 -0.08
C GLY A 96 -5.72 8.50 1.24
N PRO A 97 -5.94 9.81 1.41
CA PRO A 97 -6.41 10.39 2.68
C PRO A 97 -7.76 9.84 3.15
N TYR A 98 -8.61 9.44 2.21
CA TYR A 98 -10.00 9.03 2.45
C TYR A 98 -10.21 7.51 2.38
N SER A 99 -9.14 6.71 2.32
CA SER A 99 -9.26 5.25 2.30
C SER A 99 -10.02 4.75 3.53
N PHE A 100 -11.06 3.94 3.34
CA PHE A 100 -11.86 3.34 4.43
C PHE A 100 -12.43 4.34 5.46
N ASN A 101 -12.71 5.59 5.06
CA ASN A 101 -13.28 6.58 5.97
C ASN A 101 -14.78 6.38 6.24
N LYS A 102 -15.23 6.70 7.45
CA LYS A 102 -16.67 6.69 7.82
C LYS A 102 -17.46 7.77 7.11
N ASN A 103 -16.85 8.94 6.93
CA ASN A 103 -17.46 10.12 6.33
C ASN A 103 -16.59 10.58 5.17
N SER A 104 -17.16 10.68 3.97
CA SER A 104 -16.45 11.01 2.73
C SER A 104 -15.64 12.30 2.76
N SER A 105 -15.93 13.22 3.68
CA SER A 105 -15.20 14.49 3.85
C SER A 105 -14.17 14.49 4.98
N VAL A 106 -14.03 13.37 5.71
CA VAL A 106 -13.10 13.25 6.84
C VAL A 106 -12.00 12.25 6.46
N PRO A 107 -10.72 12.63 6.50
CA PRO A 107 -9.63 11.70 6.17
C PRO A 107 -9.43 10.67 7.29
N SER A 108 -9.11 9.44 6.91
CA SER A 108 -8.63 8.38 7.79
C SER A 108 -7.12 8.46 8.02
N ILE A 109 -6.38 9.06 7.08
CA ILE A 109 -4.93 9.26 7.14
C ILE A 109 -4.58 10.68 6.68
N THR A 110 -3.70 11.35 7.42
CA THR A 110 -3.14 12.64 7.04
C THR A 110 -1.62 12.61 7.18
N THR A 111 -0.92 13.26 6.27
CA THR A 111 0.54 13.45 6.34
C THR A 111 0.92 14.48 7.40
N LYS A 112 2.11 14.33 7.99
CA LYS A 112 2.66 15.27 8.99
C LYS A 112 3.12 16.58 8.35
N ILE A 113 3.52 16.51 7.08
CA ILE A 113 3.87 17.64 6.23
C ILE A 113 2.65 17.89 5.32
N PRO A 114 1.80 18.90 5.59
CA PRO A 114 0.47 19.02 4.99
C PRO A 114 0.43 19.03 3.46
N GLU A 115 1.51 19.48 2.82
CA GLU A 115 1.69 19.54 1.38
C GLU A 115 1.57 18.16 0.72
N PHE A 116 1.90 17.09 1.43
CA PHE A 116 1.81 15.71 0.92
C PHE A 116 0.42 15.08 1.07
N ASN A 117 -0.56 15.76 1.69
CA ASN A 117 -1.94 15.25 1.75
C ASN A 117 -2.57 15.07 0.36
N ASN A 118 -2.17 15.89 -0.61
CA ASN A 118 -2.64 15.79 -1.99
C ASN A 118 -1.75 14.89 -2.86
N VAL A 119 -0.75 14.23 -2.27
CA VAL A 119 0.21 13.36 -2.97
C VAL A 119 -0.12 11.89 -2.70
N ILE A 120 -0.37 11.54 -1.43
CA ILE A 120 -0.63 10.16 -1.05
C ILE A 120 -1.84 9.55 -1.79
N GLY A 121 -1.64 8.34 -2.32
CA GLY A 121 -2.67 7.60 -3.06
C GLY A 121 -3.08 8.21 -4.40
N GLN A 122 -2.27 9.11 -4.99
CA GLN A 122 -2.49 9.66 -6.33
C GLN A 122 -1.55 9.08 -7.40
N SER A 123 -0.66 8.15 -7.03
CA SER A 123 0.36 7.58 -7.92
C SER A 123 -0.28 6.88 -9.11
N GLN A 124 0.35 7.03 -10.29
CA GLN A 124 -0.10 6.45 -11.57
C GLN A 124 0.88 5.41 -12.12
N ASP A 125 1.96 5.16 -11.38
CA ASP A 125 3.08 4.30 -11.72
C ASP A 125 3.82 3.94 -10.42
N MET A 126 4.67 2.91 -10.46
CA MET A 126 5.64 2.68 -9.39
C MET A 126 6.53 3.91 -9.21
N SER A 127 6.73 4.34 -7.96
CA SER A 127 7.65 5.42 -7.67
C SER A 127 9.11 4.98 -7.91
N LYS A 128 10.04 5.94 -7.89
CA LYS A 128 11.47 5.61 -7.92
C LYS A 128 11.89 4.77 -6.71
N ILE A 129 11.27 4.99 -5.55
CA ILE A 129 11.58 4.28 -4.32
C ILE A 129 10.96 2.87 -4.34
N ASP A 130 9.75 2.70 -4.90
CA ASP A 130 9.15 1.38 -5.13
C ASP A 130 10.10 0.51 -5.97
N LEU A 131 10.60 1.04 -7.08
CA LEU A 131 11.54 0.35 -7.98
C LEU A 131 12.89 0.07 -7.28
N GLU A 132 13.40 1.02 -6.52
CA GLU A 132 14.64 0.83 -5.75
C GLU A 132 14.51 -0.28 -4.70
N ARG A 133 13.42 -0.30 -3.94
CA ARG A 133 13.16 -1.36 -2.96
C ARG A 133 12.98 -2.71 -3.64
N LEU A 134 12.26 -2.76 -4.76
CA LEU A 134 12.09 -3.99 -5.54
C LEU A 134 13.44 -4.54 -6.01
N ASN A 135 14.29 -3.69 -6.60
CA ASN A 135 15.61 -4.08 -7.07
C ASN A 135 16.53 -4.52 -5.93
N ARG A 136 16.48 -3.85 -4.77
CA ARG A 136 17.24 -4.26 -3.58
C ARG A 136 16.78 -5.62 -3.04
N MET A 137 15.47 -5.87 -2.99
CA MET A 137 14.89 -7.14 -2.52
C MET A 137 15.32 -8.31 -3.41
N TYR A 138 15.27 -8.13 -4.74
CA TYR A 138 15.55 -9.19 -5.72
C TYR A 138 16.96 -9.16 -6.32
N ARG A 139 17.82 -8.25 -5.86
CA ARG A 139 19.22 -8.09 -6.28
C ARG A 139 19.36 -7.88 -7.80
N CYS A 140 18.56 -6.96 -8.33
CA CYS A 140 18.59 -6.54 -9.73
C CYS A 140 19.50 -5.32 -9.95
#